data_AF-C1BU44-F1
#
_entry.id   AF-C1BU44-F1
#
_cell.length_a   1.000
_cell.length_b   1.000
_cell.length_c   1.000
_cell.angle_alpha   90.00
_cell.angle_beta   90.00
_cell.angle_gamma   90.00
#
_symmetry.space_group_name_H-M   'P 1'
#
loop_
_entity.id
_entity.type
_entity.pdbx_description
1 polymer ?
#
loop_
_entity_poly.entity_id
_entity_poly.type
_entity_poly.pdbx_seq_one_letter_code
_entity_poly.pdbx_strand_id
1 'polypeptide(L)' 'MSFLYNALFKRTSTFFLTIAIGSIFAERGFDALTDYVWETSNKGKLWKDIKHKYEVEEEALD' A
#
# COMPACT_ATOMS: atom_id res chain seq x y z
N MET A 1 -12.25 31.60 10.64
CA MET A 1 -10.99 30.83 10.83
C MET A 1 -11.32 29.34 10.71
N SER A 2 -10.68 28.60 9.82
CA SER A 2 -10.99 27.17 9.61
C SER A 2 -10.58 26.31 10.83
N PHE A 3 -11.47 25.42 11.26
CA PHE A 3 -11.22 24.48 12.38
C PHE A 3 -9.96 23.63 12.13
N LEU A 4 -9.79 23.14 10.90
CA LEU A 4 -8.65 22.31 10.48
C LEU A 4 -7.31 23.04 10.69
N TYR A 5 -7.27 24.34 10.33
CA TYR A 5 -6.08 25.15 10.48
C TYR A 5 -5.70 25.33 11.95
N ASN A 6 -6.67 25.66 12.81
CA ASN A 6 -6.40 25.82 14.24
C ASN A 6 -6.00 24.51 14.93
N ALA A 7 -6.56 23.38 14.48
CA ALA A 7 -6.30 22.07 15.05
C ALA A 7 -4.94 21.48 14.63
N LEU A 8 -4.57 21.60 13.34
CA LEU A 8 -3.44 20.85 12.79
C LEU A 8 -2.29 21.74 12.29
N PHE A 9 -2.59 22.93 11.74
CA PHE A 9 -1.61 23.72 10.98
C PHE A 9 -1.11 24.98 11.69
N LYS A 10 -1.77 25.41 12.77
CA LYS A 10 -1.46 26.67 13.48
C LYS A 10 -0.18 26.61 14.31
N ARG A 11 0.16 25.44 14.87
CA ARG A 11 1.37 25.23 15.69
C ARG A 11 2.31 24.29 14.95
N THR A 12 3.58 24.67 14.82
CA THR A 12 4.61 23.90 14.10
C THR A 12 4.81 22.50 14.67
N SER A 13 4.72 22.33 16.00
CA SER A 13 4.82 21.02 16.65
C SER A 13 3.66 20.09 16.32
N THR A 14 2.41 20.59 16.38
CA THR A 14 1.21 19.82 16.00
C THR A 14 1.19 19.51 14.51
N PHE A 15 1.67 20.45 13.68
CA PHE A 15 1.84 20.24 12.25
C PHE A 15 2.82 19.11 11.94
N PHE A 16 4.00 19.13 12.58
CA PHE A 16 4.98 18.06 12.41
C PHE A 16 4.44 16.70 12.84
N LEU A 17 3.76 16.63 14.00
CA LEU A 17 3.12 15.39 14.45
C LEU A 17 2.07 14.88 13.46
N THR A 18 1.27 15.78 12.90
CA THR A 18 0.26 15.45 11.88
C THR A 18 0.91 14.86 10.63
N ILE A 19 2.03 15.43 10.17
CA ILE A 19 2.77 14.90 9.03
C ILE A 19 3.35 13.52 9.35
N ALA A 20 3.99 13.35 10.50
CA ALA A 20 4.63 12.08 10.87
C ALA A 20 3.62 10.93 10.98
N ILE A 21 2.45 11.19 11.56
CA ILE A 21 1.38 10.20 11.61
C ILE A 21 0.79 10.00 10.22
N GLY A 22 0.52 11.10 9.52
CA GLY A 22 -0.05 11.08 8.18
C GLY A 22 0.80 10.29 7.19
N SER A 23 2.13 10.37 7.27
CA SER A 23 3.03 9.64 6.37
C SER A 23 2.95 8.13 6.56
N ILE A 24 2.82 7.64 7.80
CA ILE A 24 2.70 6.19 8.07
C ILE A 24 1.42 5.63 7.46
N PHE A 25 0.29 6.34 7.63
CA PHE A 25 -0.98 5.91 7.04
C PHE A 25 -0.99 6.07 5.52
N ALA A 26 -0.39 7.14 5.01
CA ALA A 26 -0.27 7.37 3.58
C ALA A 26 0.59 6.29 2.91
N GLU A 27 1.74 5.93 3.48
CA GLU A 27 2.60 4.83 3.01
C GLU A 27 1.79 3.55 2.87
N ARG A 28 1.15 3.09 3.95
CA ARG A 28 0.43 1.82 3.95
C ARG A 28 -0.76 1.80 2.98
N GLY A 29 -1.45 2.93 2.84
CA GLY A 29 -2.58 3.08 1.92
C GLY A 29 -2.13 3.20 0.47
N PHE A 30 -1.04 3.91 0.22
CA PHE A 30 -0.47 4.09 -1.11
C PHE A 30 0.08 2.77 -1.65
N ASP A 31 0.83 2.01 -0.84
CA ASP A 31 1.35 0.69 -1.23
C ASP A 31 0.21 -0.24 -1.68
N ALA A 32 -0.85 -0.36 -0.87
CA ALA A 32 -1.99 -1.19 -1.21
C ALA A 32 -2.70 -0.73 -2.50
N LEU A 33 -2.82 0.59 -2.69
CA LEU A 33 -3.41 1.15 -3.89
C LEU A 33 -2.55 0.84 -5.12
N THR A 34 -1.24 1.03 -5.04
CA THR A 34 -0.32 0.78 -6.15
C THR A 34 -0.24 -0.70 -6.50
N ASP A 35 -0.24 -1.59 -5.50
CA ASP A 35 -0.30 -3.03 -5.71
C ASP A 35 -1.59 -3.40 -6.44
N TYR A 36 -2.75 -2.89 -5.98
CA TYR A 36 -4.02 -3.15 -6.64
C TYR A 36 -4.03 -2.70 -8.11
N VAL A 37 -3.55 -1.50 -8.39
CA VAL A 37 -3.46 -0.94 -9.75
C VAL A 37 -2.54 -1.79 -10.62
N TRP A 38 -1.37 -2.17 -10.08
CA TRP A 38 -0.37 -2.97 -10.78
C TRP A 38 -0.90 -4.36 -11.11
N GLU A 39 -1.47 -5.05 -10.14
CA GLU A 39 -2.02 -6.39 -10.29
C GLU A 39 -3.20 -6.42 -11.24
N THR A 40 -4.10 -5.44 -11.15
CA THR A 40 -5.25 -5.33 -12.06
C THR A 40 -4.79 -5.11 -13.49
N SER A 41 -3.78 -4.27 -13.70
CA SER A 41 -3.24 -3.97 -15.04
C SER A 41 -2.47 -5.14 -15.65
N ASN A 42 -1.85 -5.98 -14.81
CA ASN A 42 -1.03 -7.11 -15.25
C ASN A 42 -1.71 -8.47 -15.06
N LYS A 43 -3.02 -8.49 -14.77
CA LYS A 43 -3.78 -9.71 -14.49
C LYS A 43 -3.52 -10.81 -15.53
N GLY A 44 -3.20 -12.01 -15.06
CA GLY A 44 -2.88 -13.18 -15.88
C GLY A 44 -1.41 -13.26 -16.32
N LYS A 45 -0.60 -12.25 -16.02
CA LYS A 45 0.86 -12.23 -16.29
C LYS A 45 1.70 -12.40 -15.03
N LEU A 46 1.14 -12.11 -13.84
CA LEU A 46 1.91 -12.22 -12.60
C LEU A 46 2.13 -13.69 -12.26
N TRP A 47 3.25 -13.98 -11.60
CA TRP A 47 3.56 -15.32 -11.11
C TRP A 47 2.39 -15.89 -10.30
N LYS A 48 1.83 -15.12 -9.36
CA LYS A 48 0.68 -15.55 -8.55
C LYS A 48 -0.55 -15.98 -9.37
N ASP A 49 -0.71 -15.49 -10.60
CA ASP A 49 -1.81 -15.85 -11.49
C ASP A 49 -1.52 -17.13 -12.28
N ILE A 50 -0.25 -17.43 -12.57
CA ILE A 50 0.17 -18.57 -13.41
C ILE A 50 0.83 -19.71 -12.62
N LYS A 51 1.13 -19.50 -11.33
CA LYS A 51 1.86 -20.43 -10.45
C LYS A 51 1.27 -21.83 -10.47
N HIS A 52 -0.06 -21.92 -10.42
CA HIS A 52 -0.82 -23.18 -10.45
C HIS A 52 -0.52 -24.07 -11.67
N LYS A 53 0.04 -23.52 -12.75
CA LYS A 53 0.42 -24.28 -13.95
C LYS A 53 1.76 -25.01 -13.81
N TYR A 54 2.56 -24.64 -12.83
CA TYR A 54 3.96 -25.07 -12.68
C TYR A 54 4.25 -25.72 -11.33
N GLU A 55 3.31 -25.70 -10.38
CA GLU A 55 3.44 -26.39 -9.08
C GLU A 55 3.21 -27.91 -9.16
N VAL A 56 3.06 -28.49 -10.36
CA VAL A 56 3.04 -29.95 -10.54
C VAL A 56 4.43 -30.40 -10.97
N GLU A 57 5.33 -30.61 -10.00
CA GLU A 57 6.51 -31.51 -10.12
C GLU A 57 7.28 -31.71 -8.79
N GLU A 58 7.10 -30.90 -7.74
CA GLU A 58 7.79 -31.13 -6.45
C GLU A 58 7.17 -32.28 -5.61
N GLU A 59 5.86 -32.50 -5.69
CA GLU A 59 5.17 -33.55 -4.89
C GLU A 59 5.32 -34.97 -5.45
N ALA A 60 5.95 -35.14 -6.62
CA ALA A 60 6.21 -36.45 -7.26
C ALA A 60 7.66 -36.93 -7.10
N LEU A 61 8.49 -36.17 -6.37
CA LEU A 61 9.92 -36.38 -6.20
C LEU A 61 10.36 -36.50 -4.73
N ASP A 62 9.39 -36.59 -3.80
CA ASP A 62 9.55 -36.99 -2.39
C ASP A 62 8.92 -38.38 -2.14
#